data_AF-A0A7S0EAV8-F1
#
_entry.id   AF-A0A7S0EAV8-F1
#
_cell.length_a   1.000
_cell.length_b   1.000
_cell.length_c   1.000
_cell.angle_alpha   90.00
_cell.angle_beta   90.00
_cell.angle_gamma   90.00
#
_symmetry.space_group_name_H-M   'P 1'
#
loop_
_entity.id
_entity.type
_entity.pdbx_description
1 polymer ?
#
loop_
_entity_poly.entity_id
_entity_poly.type
_entity_poly.pdbx_seq_one_letter_code
_entity_poly.pdbx_strand_id
1 'polypeptide(L)'
;EGSSQAGGGWASGAGAGAEGGGRGEAGACRMRILPDKVLGGYANWGKEEWASSREKILKAAEDGVNVIFWFTIDLVDEEEAGKPVVRSRGPDGSFLSSIANELKARNLHTTHLITIGGWNEVHPTTLHAPEEVYAAWKKWNEEEIARPEEGFDGFDGFDWDIEGNDEASSKYNTFDVETLDWMGRISQLAKQDGYIVSMAPCESYLDPTSHAFDRSLTATHAEWQPIVPHFTYHGTNAYAYILSRYGFTKIEERESESISVRYVHTFDMVMLQLYESYSHANFELTLNDKQPGQWLSDLVQRFSDGWLVQFSSDEAVGYGDAIV
;
A
#
# COMPACT_ATOMS: atom_id res chain seq x y z
N GLU A 1 48.58 52.78 17.11
CA GLU A 1 48.79 51.86 15.98
C GLU A 1 47.44 51.41 15.46
N GLY A 2 47.22 51.53 14.15
CA GLY A 2 46.11 50.99 13.31
C GLY A 2 44.65 51.19 13.78
N SER A 3 43.83 52.06 13.17
CA SER A 3 43.01 51.81 11.95
C SER A 3 42.15 50.54 12.07
N SER A 4 40.84 50.45 11.77
CA SER A 4 39.84 51.30 11.11
C SER A 4 38.57 50.43 11.02
N GLN A 5 37.37 51.05 11.11
CA GLN A 5 36.19 50.91 10.22
C GLN A 5 36.00 49.59 9.42
N ALA A 6 34.82 49.08 9.08
CA ALA A 6 33.39 49.41 9.12
C ALA A 6 32.67 48.06 8.77
N GLY A 7 31.41 47.81 9.06
CA GLY A 7 30.26 48.39 8.37
C GLY A 7 29.42 47.29 7.69
N GLY A 8 28.09 47.48 7.67
CA GLY A 8 27.12 46.77 6.81
C GLY A 8 26.77 45.35 7.26
N GLY A 9 25.52 44.90 7.32
CA GLY A 9 24.34 45.31 6.58
C GLY A 9 23.61 44.04 6.11
N TRP A 10 22.38 43.89 6.62
CA TRP A 10 21.21 43.20 6.07
C TRP A 10 21.37 42.42 4.75
N ALA A 11 20.90 41.16 4.73
CA ALA A 11 19.71 40.77 3.95
C ALA A 11 19.54 39.24 3.86
N SER A 12 18.26 38.87 3.89
CA SER A 12 17.62 37.63 3.43
C SER A 12 18.12 37.08 2.09
N GLY A 13 18.09 35.75 1.95
CA GLY A 13 18.18 35.05 0.68
C GLY A 13 17.45 33.72 0.72
N ALA A 14 16.26 33.68 0.13
CA ALA A 14 15.60 32.46 -0.31
C ALA A 14 16.32 31.89 -1.55
N GLY A 15 16.33 30.56 -1.68
CA GLY A 15 16.63 29.82 -2.91
C GLY A 15 16.18 28.37 -2.66
N ALA A 16 15.08 27.86 -3.22
CA ALA A 16 14.80 27.60 -4.63
C ALA A 16 15.89 26.73 -5.28
N GLY A 17 15.55 25.46 -5.54
CA GLY A 17 16.43 24.50 -6.21
C GLY A 17 15.93 23.06 -6.13
N ALA A 18 14.66 22.81 -6.45
CA ALA A 18 14.19 21.47 -6.85
C ALA A 18 14.28 21.42 -8.38
N GLU A 19 15.44 21.04 -8.90
CA GLU A 19 15.65 20.82 -10.33
C GLU A 19 16.23 19.43 -10.58
N GLY A 20 15.72 18.77 -11.62
CA GLY A 20 16.49 17.80 -12.40
C GLY A 20 16.30 16.32 -12.06
N GLY A 21 15.11 15.77 -12.32
CA GLY A 21 14.95 14.32 -12.50
C GLY A 21 15.55 13.88 -13.83
N GLY A 22 16.87 13.69 -13.87
CA GLY A 22 17.57 13.04 -14.97
C GLY A 22 18.45 11.93 -14.40
N ARG A 23 18.16 10.66 -14.70
CA ARG A 23 19.01 9.54 -14.31
C ARG A 23 20.31 9.61 -15.12
N GLY A 24 21.38 10.07 -14.46
CA GLY A 24 22.75 9.79 -14.89
C GLY A 24 23.19 8.46 -14.29
N GLU A 25 23.54 7.51 -15.17
CA GLU A 25 24.36 6.31 -14.95
C GLU A 25 23.94 5.30 -13.86
N ALA A 26 24.33 4.04 -14.04
CA ALA A 26 24.02 2.94 -13.13
C ALA A 26 24.68 3.16 -11.75
N GLY A 27 23.96 3.78 -10.81
CA GLY A 27 24.47 4.05 -9.46
C GLY A 27 23.38 4.64 -8.56
N ALA A 28 23.14 3.95 -7.42
CA ALA A 28 22.17 4.25 -6.36
C ALA A 28 20.68 4.15 -6.74
N CYS A 29 20.02 3.12 -6.21
CA CYS A 29 18.57 3.01 -6.15
C CYS A 29 18.01 4.21 -5.34
N ARG A 30 17.38 5.18 -6.00
CA ARG A 30 16.75 6.32 -5.30
C ARG A 30 15.43 5.83 -4.69
N MET A 31 15.40 5.73 -3.37
CA MET A 31 14.17 5.46 -2.62
C MET A 31 13.11 6.51 -2.98
N ARG A 32 11.94 6.07 -3.43
CA ARG A 32 10.75 6.90 -3.52
C ARG A 32 10.21 7.15 -2.11
N ILE A 33 9.62 8.32 -1.90
CA ILE A 33 9.21 8.81 -0.59
C ILE A 33 7.79 9.35 -0.71
N LEU A 34 6.91 8.95 0.21
CA LEU A 34 5.58 9.52 0.33
C LEU A 34 5.64 10.99 0.80
N PRO A 35 4.64 11.82 0.47
CA PRO A 35 4.48 13.12 1.09
C PRO A 35 4.37 13.01 2.63
N ASP A 36 4.89 14.01 3.37
CA ASP A 36 4.84 14.04 4.85
C ASP A 36 3.42 13.88 5.42
N LYS A 37 2.41 14.35 4.69
CA LYS A 37 1.00 14.16 4.99
C LYS A 37 0.34 13.58 3.76
N VAL A 38 -0.27 12.41 3.91
CA VAL A 38 -0.96 11.73 2.82
C VAL A 38 -2.45 12.08 2.87
N LEU A 39 -2.98 12.55 1.74
CA LEU A 39 -4.39 12.51 1.43
C LEU A 39 -4.55 11.62 0.19
N GLY A 40 -4.96 10.39 0.44
CA GLY A 40 -5.12 9.35 -0.57
C GLY A 40 -6.50 9.34 -1.22
N GLY A 41 -6.56 8.99 -2.50
CA GLY A 41 -7.83 8.72 -3.19
C GLY A 41 -7.75 7.49 -4.09
N TYR A 42 -8.67 6.54 -3.91
CA TYR A 42 -8.85 5.41 -4.82
C TYR A 42 -9.56 5.87 -6.09
N ALA A 43 -8.83 5.81 -7.19
CA ALA A 43 -9.30 6.11 -8.53
C ALA A 43 -9.86 4.83 -9.17
N ASN A 44 -11.18 4.69 -9.12
CA ASN A 44 -11.88 3.74 -9.97
C ASN A 44 -11.95 4.30 -11.41
N TRP A 45 -11.81 3.43 -12.40
CA TRP A 45 -11.84 3.79 -13.81
C TRP A 45 -12.85 2.87 -14.53
N GLY A 46 -13.87 3.48 -15.14
CA GLY A 46 -14.81 2.77 -16.00
C GLY A 46 -14.61 3.20 -17.44
N LYS A 47 -14.47 2.25 -18.39
CA LYS A 47 -14.36 2.58 -19.84
C LYS A 47 -15.50 3.44 -20.37
N GLU A 48 -16.69 3.29 -19.79
CA GLU A 48 -17.88 4.08 -20.14
C GLU A 48 -17.91 5.47 -19.48
N GLU A 49 -16.97 5.74 -18.57
CA GLU A 49 -16.90 6.93 -17.71
C GLU A 49 -15.55 7.66 -17.84
N TRP A 50 -14.82 7.53 -18.95
CA TRP A 50 -13.45 8.09 -19.06
C TRP A 50 -13.37 9.59 -18.78
N ALA A 51 -14.28 10.38 -19.34
CA ALA A 51 -14.31 11.82 -19.12
C ALA A 51 -14.65 12.16 -17.65
N SER A 52 -15.68 11.51 -17.09
CA SER A 52 -16.08 11.75 -15.70
C SER A 52 -15.03 11.27 -14.70
N SER A 53 -14.33 10.17 -14.98
CA SER A 53 -13.26 9.63 -14.13
C SER A 53 -12.06 10.56 -14.14
N ARG A 54 -11.63 11.04 -15.32
CA ARG A 54 -10.57 12.05 -15.45
C ARG A 54 -10.89 13.30 -14.63
N GLU A 55 -12.07 13.88 -14.82
CA GLU A 55 -12.46 15.10 -14.12
C GLU A 55 -12.50 14.92 -12.61
N LYS A 56 -13.03 13.78 -12.11
CA LYS A 56 -13.03 13.45 -10.68
C LYS A 56 -11.61 13.36 -10.11
N ILE A 57 -10.68 12.70 -10.82
CA ILE A 57 -9.28 12.54 -10.37
C ILE A 57 -8.58 13.91 -10.31
N LEU A 58 -8.70 14.71 -11.38
CA LEU A 58 -8.08 16.03 -11.43
C LEU A 58 -8.66 16.95 -10.35
N LYS A 59 -9.99 16.93 -10.17
CA LYS A 59 -10.65 17.71 -9.12
C LYS A 59 -10.22 17.29 -7.73
N ALA A 60 -10.08 15.98 -7.48
CA ALA A 60 -9.61 15.47 -6.20
C ALA A 60 -8.17 15.94 -5.91
N ALA A 61 -7.28 15.94 -6.92
CA ALA A 61 -5.93 16.47 -6.77
C ALA A 61 -5.90 17.99 -6.54
N GLU A 62 -6.76 18.75 -7.21
CA GLU A 62 -6.95 20.19 -6.94
C GLU A 62 -7.44 20.46 -5.51
N ASP A 63 -8.25 19.54 -4.96
CA ASP A 63 -8.74 19.59 -3.59
C ASP A 63 -7.73 19.07 -2.55
N GLY A 64 -6.54 18.67 -3.00
CA GLY A 64 -5.39 18.34 -2.15
C GLY A 64 -5.03 16.87 -2.07
N VAL A 65 -5.71 15.97 -2.80
CA VAL A 65 -5.25 14.57 -2.92
C VAL A 65 -3.85 14.56 -3.52
N ASN A 66 -2.92 13.92 -2.82
CA ASN A 66 -1.51 13.87 -3.18
C ASN A 66 -0.97 12.44 -3.36
N VAL A 67 -1.80 11.43 -3.11
CA VAL A 67 -1.52 10.03 -3.47
C VAL A 67 -2.75 9.46 -4.18
N ILE A 68 -2.55 8.95 -5.39
CA ILE A 68 -3.62 8.35 -6.20
C ILE A 68 -3.41 6.83 -6.22
N PHE A 69 -4.41 6.10 -5.75
CA PHE A 69 -4.46 4.65 -5.76
C PHE A 69 -5.27 4.18 -6.97
N TRP A 70 -4.60 3.59 -7.95
CA TRP A 70 -5.21 3.14 -9.19
C TRP A 70 -5.74 1.72 -9.00
N PHE A 71 -7.06 1.56 -9.01
CA PHE A 71 -7.72 0.29 -8.77
C PHE A 71 -8.11 -0.37 -10.11
N THR A 72 -7.68 -1.57 -10.48
CA THR A 72 -6.83 -2.54 -9.77
C THR A 72 -6.14 -3.48 -10.76
N ILE A 73 -5.14 -4.24 -10.31
CA ILE A 73 -4.52 -5.35 -11.04
C ILE A 73 -4.58 -6.65 -10.23
N ASP A 74 -4.37 -7.78 -10.89
CA ASP A 74 -4.03 -9.04 -10.22
C ASP A 74 -2.65 -9.54 -10.63
N LEU A 75 -2.04 -10.33 -9.74
CA LEU A 75 -0.82 -11.08 -9.99
C LEU A 75 -1.18 -12.55 -10.18
N VAL A 76 -1.26 -13.00 -11.42
CA VAL A 76 -1.80 -14.33 -11.79
C VAL A 76 -0.88 -15.03 -12.78
N ASP A 77 -1.22 -16.27 -13.11
CA ASP A 77 -0.53 -17.01 -14.16
C ASP A 77 -1.22 -16.83 -15.51
N GLU A 78 -0.43 -16.71 -16.57
CA GLU A 78 -0.90 -16.75 -17.94
C GLU A 78 -1.48 -18.15 -18.24
N GLU A 79 -2.73 -18.21 -18.71
CA GLU A 79 -3.51 -19.45 -18.86
C GLU A 79 -2.79 -20.53 -19.69
N GLU A 80 -2.06 -20.13 -20.74
CA GLU A 80 -1.39 -21.08 -21.65
C GLU A 80 0.06 -21.38 -21.26
N ALA A 81 0.81 -20.37 -20.79
CA ALA A 81 2.24 -20.53 -20.54
C ALA A 81 2.58 -20.89 -19.08
N GLY A 82 1.62 -20.73 -18.15
CA GLY A 82 1.86 -20.92 -16.72
C GLY A 82 2.98 -20.04 -16.20
N LYS A 83 3.04 -18.80 -16.69
CA LYS A 83 4.05 -17.81 -16.30
C LYS A 83 3.39 -16.69 -15.52
N PRO A 84 4.13 -16.08 -14.57
CA PRO A 84 3.59 -14.96 -13.83
C PRO A 84 3.36 -13.75 -14.74
N VAL A 85 2.17 -13.16 -14.67
CA VAL A 85 1.77 -11.97 -15.42
C VAL A 85 0.94 -11.02 -14.55
N VAL A 86 0.99 -9.74 -14.93
CA VAL A 86 0.06 -8.74 -14.38
C VAL A 86 -1.20 -8.74 -15.23
N ARG A 87 -2.32 -9.18 -14.65
CA ARG A 87 -3.62 -8.99 -15.29
C ARG A 87 -4.12 -7.59 -14.97
N SER A 88 -3.88 -6.67 -15.90
CA SER A 88 -4.37 -5.30 -15.75
C SER A 88 -5.87 -5.24 -16.02
N ARG A 89 -6.62 -4.98 -14.94
CA ARG A 89 -7.95 -4.35 -15.00
C ARG A 89 -7.80 -2.88 -14.63
N GLY A 90 -6.70 -2.24 -15.05
CA GLY A 90 -6.37 -0.86 -14.81
C GLY A 90 -6.50 0.00 -16.08
N PRO A 91 -6.37 1.33 -15.95
CA PRO A 91 -6.17 2.20 -17.10
C PRO A 91 -4.88 1.81 -17.84
N ASP A 92 -4.83 2.06 -19.16
CA ASP A 92 -3.61 1.89 -19.93
C ASP A 92 -2.60 3.01 -19.68
N GLY A 93 -1.35 2.79 -20.11
CA GLY A 93 -0.26 3.76 -19.94
C GLY A 93 -0.53 5.13 -20.57
N SER A 94 -1.32 5.20 -21.64
CA SER A 94 -1.65 6.47 -22.32
C SER A 94 -2.70 7.26 -21.54
N PHE A 95 -3.68 6.60 -20.91
CA PHE A 95 -4.58 7.27 -19.99
C PHE A 95 -3.80 7.81 -18.78
N LEU A 96 -2.96 6.99 -18.16
CA LEU A 96 -2.14 7.37 -17.01
C LEU A 96 -1.22 8.57 -17.32
N SER A 97 -0.50 8.51 -18.44
CA SER A 97 0.38 9.61 -18.87
C SER A 97 -0.38 10.90 -19.13
N SER A 98 -1.56 10.81 -19.74
CA SER A 98 -2.40 11.98 -19.98
C SER A 98 -2.87 12.65 -18.68
N ILE A 99 -3.11 11.90 -17.61
CA ILE A 99 -3.46 12.43 -16.29
C ILE A 99 -2.23 13.02 -15.62
N ALA A 100 -1.11 12.29 -15.59
CA ALA A 100 0.14 12.73 -14.98
C ALA A 100 0.63 14.06 -15.59
N ASN A 101 0.58 14.19 -16.92
CA ASN A 101 0.91 15.43 -17.60
C ASN A 101 0.01 16.59 -17.22
N GLU A 102 -1.29 16.34 -17.09
CA GLU A 102 -2.24 17.39 -16.72
C GLU A 102 -2.05 17.85 -15.27
N LEU A 103 -1.83 16.91 -14.35
CA LEU A 103 -1.48 17.22 -12.95
C LEU A 103 -0.19 18.05 -12.89
N LYS A 104 0.85 17.64 -13.61
CA LYS A 104 2.11 18.38 -13.72
C LYS A 104 1.93 19.77 -14.32
N ALA A 105 1.12 19.92 -15.38
CA ALA A 105 0.82 21.21 -16.00
C ALA A 105 0.06 22.15 -15.04
N ARG A 106 -0.72 21.59 -14.11
CA ARG A 106 -1.41 22.31 -13.03
C ARG A 106 -0.54 22.52 -11.78
N ASN A 107 0.72 22.10 -11.80
CA ASN A 107 1.64 22.13 -10.65
C ASN A 107 1.09 21.36 -9.43
N LEU A 108 0.40 20.25 -9.69
CA LEU A 108 -0.10 19.32 -8.69
C LEU A 108 0.85 18.13 -8.63
N HIS A 109 1.59 18.00 -7.53
CA HIS A 109 2.49 16.88 -7.31
C HIS A 109 1.73 15.74 -6.65
N THR A 110 1.69 14.59 -7.32
CA THR A 110 0.99 13.38 -6.87
C THR A 110 1.90 12.17 -6.95
N THR A 111 1.81 11.29 -5.97
CA THR A 111 2.36 9.93 -6.01
C THR A 111 1.32 8.99 -6.61
N HIS A 112 1.74 8.05 -7.47
CA HIS A 112 0.84 7.12 -8.16
C HIS A 112 1.14 5.68 -7.73
N LEU A 113 0.20 5.03 -7.04
CA LEU A 113 0.32 3.63 -6.62
C LEU A 113 -0.72 2.78 -7.34
N ILE A 114 -0.36 1.57 -7.78
CA ILE A 114 -1.32 0.60 -8.32
C ILE A 114 -1.82 -0.33 -7.21
N THR A 115 -3.13 -0.48 -7.09
CA THR A 115 -3.72 -1.42 -6.12
C THR A 115 -3.75 -2.82 -6.69
N ILE A 116 -3.39 -3.80 -5.87
CA ILE A 116 -3.45 -5.23 -6.16
C ILE A 116 -4.55 -5.84 -5.29
N GLY A 117 -5.58 -6.41 -5.93
CA GLY A 117 -6.69 -7.05 -5.23
C GLY A 117 -8.05 -6.40 -5.46
N GLY A 118 -8.84 -6.41 -4.40
CA GLY A 118 -10.24 -6.04 -4.33
C GLY A 118 -11.10 -7.16 -3.76
N TRP A 119 -12.24 -6.79 -3.18
CA TRP A 119 -13.33 -7.71 -2.88
C TRP A 119 -13.70 -8.58 -4.10
N ASN A 120 -13.89 -9.88 -3.87
CA ASN A 120 -14.14 -10.91 -4.88
C ASN A 120 -12.98 -11.24 -5.83
N GLU A 121 -11.82 -10.62 -5.64
CA GLU A 121 -10.68 -10.88 -6.52
C GLU A 121 -9.85 -12.07 -6.08
N VAL A 122 -9.05 -12.56 -7.03
CA VAL A 122 -8.16 -13.70 -6.79
C VAL A 122 -7.00 -13.25 -5.92
N HIS A 123 -6.59 -14.11 -4.99
CA HIS A 123 -5.32 -13.91 -4.29
C HIS A 123 -4.14 -14.08 -5.27
N PRO A 124 -2.97 -13.48 -5.01
CA PRO A 124 -1.80 -13.60 -5.86
C PRO A 124 -1.40 -15.07 -6.08
N THR A 125 -0.90 -15.40 -7.27
CA THR A 125 -0.35 -16.73 -7.52
C THR A 125 0.83 -17.02 -6.59
N THR A 126 0.86 -18.22 -6.00
CA THR A 126 1.98 -18.73 -5.20
C THR A 126 2.73 -19.85 -5.92
N LEU A 127 2.41 -20.14 -7.18
CA LEU A 127 3.04 -21.22 -7.96
C LEU A 127 4.48 -20.91 -8.38
N HIS A 128 4.85 -19.62 -8.33
CA HIS A 128 6.18 -19.12 -8.70
C HIS A 128 6.90 -18.54 -7.49
N ALA A 129 8.23 -18.45 -7.58
CA ALA A 129 8.98 -17.77 -6.55
C ALA A 129 8.57 -16.28 -6.49
N PRO A 130 8.53 -15.65 -5.30
CA PRO A 130 8.22 -14.22 -5.15
C PRO A 130 9.06 -13.31 -6.06
N GLU A 131 10.33 -13.67 -6.27
CA GLU A 131 11.25 -12.96 -7.17
C GLU A 131 10.78 -12.97 -8.63
N GLU A 132 10.18 -14.07 -9.09
CA GLU A 132 9.72 -14.21 -10.48
C GLU A 132 8.49 -13.35 -10.74
N VAL A 133 7.52 -13.35 -9.81
CA VAL A 133 6.35 -12.48 -9.97
C VAL A 133 6.69 -11.02 -9.74
N TYR A 134 7.54 -10.71 -8.76
CA TYR A 134 8.00 -9.34 -8.60
C TYR A 134 8.71 -8.84 -9.87
N ALA A 135 9.55 -9.66 -10.49
CA ALA A 135 10.17 -9.32 -11.77
C ALA A 135 9.14 -9.11 -12.89
N ALA A 136 8.08 -9.93 -12.95
CA ALA A 136 6.98 -9.73 -13.89
C ALA A 136 6.23 -8.41 -13.66
N TRP A 137 5.91 -8.08 -12.40
CA TRP A 137 5.28 -6.81 -12.03
C TRP A 137 6.17 -5.62 -12.38
N LYS A 138 7.46 -5.68 -12.02
CA LYS A 138 8.42 -4.59 -12.29
C LYS A 138 8.57 -4.35 -13.78
N LYS A 139 8.69 -5.43 -14.57
CA LYS A 139 8.75 -5.36 -16.03
C LYS A 139 7.49 -4.71 -16.60
N TRP A 140 6.32 -5.16 -16.17
CA TRP A 140 5.05 -4.56 -16.60
C TRP A 140 4.98 -3.06 -16.26
N ASN A 141 5.40 -2.67 -15.05
CA ASN A 141 5.40 -1.28 -14.62
C ASN A 141 6.36 -0.41 -15.45
N GLU A 142 7.62 -0.85 -15.59
CA GLU A 142 8.71 -0.08 -16.19
C GLU A 142 8.74 -0.13 -17.73
N GLU A 143 8.26 -1.22 -18.35
CA GLU A 143 8.35 -1.43 -19.80
C GLU A 143 7.00 -1.35 -20.53
N GLU A 144 5.90 -1.74 -19.89
CA GLU A 144 4.59 -1.82 -20.57
C GLU A 144 3.67 -0.64 -20.24
N ILE A 145 3.71 -0.18 -18.98
CA ILE A 145 2.86 0.90 -18.48
C ILE A 145 3.54 2.26 -18.56
N ALA A 146 4.82 2.35 -18.20
CA ALA A 146 5.55 3.61 -18.24
C ALA A 146 5.50 4.26 -19.64
N ARG A 147 5.34 5.58 -19.65
CA ARG A 147 5.47 6.45 -20.82
C ARG A 147 6.36 7.65 -20.44
N PRO A 148 7.67 7.46 -20.23
CA PRO A 148 8.55 8.55 -19.77
C PRO A 148 8.58 9.75 -20.72
N GLU A 149 8.52 9.48 -22.03
CA GLU A 149 8.41 10.51 -23.08
C GLU A 149 7.10 11.31 -23.00
N GLU A 150 6.07 10.74 -22.36
CA GLU A 150 4.80 11.37 -22.06
C GLU A 150 4.69 11.71 -20.56
N GLY A 151 5.80 11.84 -19.83
CA GLY A 151 5.82 12.35 -18.46
C GLY A 151 5.29 11.40 -17.38
N PHE A 152 5.18 10.10 -17.66
CA PHE A 152 4.80 9.09 -16.66
C PHE A 152 5.82 7.96 -16.59
N ASP A 153 6.57 7.88 -15.49
CA ASP A 153 7.68 6.92 -15.33
C ASP A 153 7.23 5.52 -14.86
N GLY A 154 5.92 5.27 -14.88
CA GLY A 154 5.29 4.12 -14.22
C GLY A 154 4.80 4.47 -12.82
N PHE A 155 4.22 3.49 -12.13
CA PHE A 155 3.80 3.64 -10.74
C PHE A 155 5.00 3.77 -9.80
N ASP A 156 4.83 4.58 -8.76
CA ASP A 156 5.78 4.78 -7.67
C ASP A 156 5.85 3.58 -6.71
N GLY A 157 4.92 2.64 -6.85
CA GLY A 157 4.75 1.51 -5.95
C GLY A 157 3.40 0.83 -6.12
N PHE A 158 3.04 0.01 -5.15
CA PHE A 158 1.75 -0.67 -5.12
C PHE A 158 1.13 -0.69 -3.72
N ASP A 159 -0.17 -0.96 -3.71
CA ASP A 159 -1.00 -1.09 -2.52
C ASP A 159 -1.64 -2.47 -2.48
N TRP A 160 -1.50 -3.20 -1.37
CA TRP A 160 -2.22 -4.46 -1.17
C TRP A 160 -3.63 -4.19 -0.65
N ASP A 161 -4.62 -4.57 -1.44
CA ASP A 161 -6.05 -4.53 -1.07
C ASP A 161 -6.66 -5.93 -1.28
N ILE A 162 -6.00 -6.97 -0.79
CA ILE A 162 -6.48 -8.35 -0.96
C ILE A 162 -7.53 -8.66 0.11
N GLU A 163 -8.70 -9.11 -0.32
CA GLU A 163 -9.85 -9.33 0.54
C GLU A 163 -10.48 -10.71 0.38
N GLY A 164 -11.69 -10.88 0.92
CA GLY A 164 -12.51 -12.07 0.82
C GLY A 164 -13.38 -12.08 -0.44
N ASN A 165 -14.37 -12.97 -0.43
CA ASN A 165 -15.23 -13.27 -1.56
C ASN A 165 -16.66 -13.57 -1.08
N ASP A 166 -17.65 -13.10 -1.84
CA ASP A 166 -19.08 -13.29 -1.57
C ASP A 166 -19.46 -14.78 -1.51
N GLU A 167 -18.82 -15.65 -2.29
CA GLU A 167 -19.04 -17.08 -2.20
C GLU A 167 -18.32 -17.62 -0.94
N ALA A 168 -19.10 -17.92 0.11
CA ALA A 168 -18.57 -18.39 1.39
C ALA A 168 -17.65 -19.61 1.25
N SER A 169 -17.88 -20.47 0.26
CA SER A 169 -17.06 -21.65 -0.02
C SER A 169 -15.79 -21.37 -0.86
N SER A 170 -15.57 -20.13 -1.28
CA SER A 170 -14.41 -19.71 -2.05
C SER A 170 -13.12 -19.95 -1.28
N LYS A 171 -12.10 -20.48 -1.96
CA LYS A 171 -10.76 -20.60 -1.38
C LYS A 171 -10.15 -19.25 -1.01
N TYR A 172 -10.61 -18.16 -1.61
CA TYR A 172 -10.14 -16.79 -1.34
C TYR A 172 -10.73 -16.20 -0.05
N ASN A 173 -11.60 -16.93 0.65
CA ASN A 173 -12.00 -16.62 2.02
C ASN A 173 -11.04 -17.18 3.08
N THR A 174 -9.84 -17.57 2.67
CA THR A 174 -8.75 -17.96 3.57
C THR A 174 -7.45 -17.54 2.93
N PHE A 175 -6.63 -16.80 3.66
CA PHE A 175 -5.26 -16.59 3.24
C PHE A 175 -4.46 -17.87 3.50
N ASP A 176 -3.97 -18.56 2.48
CA ASP A 176 -2.97 -19.60 2.76
C ASP A 176 -1.65 -18.96 3.24
N VAL A 177 -0.84 -19.76 3.94
CA VAL A 177 0.43 -19.29 4.52
C VAL A 177 1.37 -18.81 3.42
N GLU A 178 1.36 -19.52 2.28
CA GLU A 178 2.15 -19.16 1.11
C GLU A 178 1.77 -17.76 0.63
N THR A 179 0.49 -17.45 0.44
CA THR A 179 0.01 -16.13 0.00
C THR A 179 0.52 -15.01 0.91
N LEU A 180 0.42 -15.19 2.24
CA LEU A 180 0.90 -14.20 3.19
C LEU A 180 2.42 -14.00 3.13
N ASP A 181 3.19 -15.10 3.08
CA ASP A 181 4.66 -15.07 2.93
C ASP A 181 5.05 -14.39 1.62
N TRP A 182 4.25 -14.61 0.59
CA TRP A 182 4.50 -14.13 -0.75
C TRP A 182 4.23 -12.64 -0.90
N MET A 183 3.09 -12.16 -0.39
CA MET A 183 2.80 -10.72 -0.26
C MET A 183 3.91 -10.01 0.51
N GLY A 184 4.33 -10.56 1.65
CA GLY A 184 5.42 -10.00 2.46
C GLY A 184 6.76 -9.98 1.71
N ARG A 185 7.12 -11.06 1.03
CA ARG A 185 8.39 -11.16 0.29
C ARG A 185 8.44 -10.22 -0.92
N ILE A 186 7.37 -10.13 -1.71
CA ILE A 186 7.28 -9.17 -2.82
C ILE A 186 7.39 -7.74 -2.31
N SER A 187 6.77 -7.43 -1.19
CA SER A 187 6.86 -6.11 -0.55
C SER A 187 8.32 -5.75 -0.22
N GLN A 188 9.09 -6.68 0.33
CA GLN A 188 10.52 -6.45 0.60
C GLN A 188 11.34 -6.27 -0.68
N LEU A 189 11.07 -7.05 -1.73
CA LEU A 189 11.75 -6.91 -3.03
C LEU A 189 11.47 -5.55 -3.67
N ALA A 190 10.22 -5.12 -3.67
CA ALA A 190 9.81 -3.80 -4.14
C ALA A 190 10.52 -2.69 -3.34
N LYS A 191 10.59 -2.84 -2.01
CA LYS A 191 11.26 -1.88 -1.15
C LYS A 191 12.77 -1.80 -1.40
N GLN A 192 13.42 -2.93 -1.71
CA GLN A 192 14.83 -2.96 -2.11
C GLN A 192 15.09 -2.16 -3.39
N ASP A 193 14.14 -2.17 -4.32
CA ASP A 193 14.16 -1.37 -5.55
C ASP A 193 13.60 0.06 -5.36
N GLY A 194 13.39 0.48 -4.12
CA GLY A 194 13.00 1.84 -3.78
C GLY A 194 11.57 2.19 -4.17
N TYR A 195 10.70 1.19 -4.38
CA TYR A 195 9.26 1.40 -4.53
C TYR A 195 8.59 1.69 -3.19
N ILE A 196 7.47 2.39 -3.26
CA ILE A 196 6.55 2.57 -2.15
C ILE A 196 5.70 1.30 -2.01
N VAL A 197 5.50 0.82 -0.79
CA VAL A 197 4.59 -0.28 -0.54
C VAL A 197 3.57 0.12 0.51
N SER A 198 2.29 -0.03 0.21
CA SER A 198 1.21 0.16 1.17
C SER A 198 0.29 -1.05 1.23
N MET A 199 -0.63 -1.02 2.20
CA MET A 199 -1.72 -1.97 2.30
C MET A 199 -2.97 -1.28 2.85
N ALA A 200 -4.14 -1.82 2.50
CA ALA A 200 -5.44 -1.32 2.91
C ALA A 200 -6.29 -2.42 3.57
N PRO A 201 -5.88 -3.00 4.72
CA PRO A 201 -6.64 -4.08 5.34
C PRO A 201 -8.00 -3.59 5.86
N CYS A 202 -9.01 -4.46 5.79
CA CYS A 202 -10.22 -4.34 6.61
C CYS A 202 -9.86 -4.25 8.11
N GLU A 203 -10.70 -3.58 8.90
CA GLU A 203 -10.50 -3.47 10.35
C GLU A 203 -10.31 -4.85 11.00
N SER A 204 -11.14 -5.83 10.64
CA SER A 204 -11.05 -7.19 11.18
C SER A 204 -9.75 -7.93 10.79
N TYR A 205 -9.08 -7.50 9.72
CA TYR A 205 -7.85 -8.14 9.22
C TYR A 205 -6.61 -7.61 9.95
N LEU A 206 -6.74 -6.48 10.65
CA LEU A 206 -5.69 -5.84 11.42
C LEU A 206 -6.31 -5.08 12.61
N ASP A 207 -6.68 -5.83 13.64
CA ASP A 207 -7.39 -5.35 14.82
C ASP A 207 -6.48 -5.35 16.06
N PRO A 208 -6.02 -4.18 16.52
CA PRO A 208 -5.15 -4.07 17.70
C PRO A 208 -5.92 -4.20 19.03
N THR A 209 -7.22 -4.49 18.99
CA THR A 209 -8.03 -4.79 20.19
C THR A 209 -8.10 -6.27 20.50
N SER A 210 -7.67 -7.13 19.57
CA SER A 210 -7.69 -8.59 19.70
C SER A 210 -6.28 -9.17 19.63
N HIS A 211 -6.03 -10.22 20.42
CA HIS A 211 -4.81 -11.03 20.34
C HIS A 211 -4.95 -12.21 19.39
N ALA A 212 -6.18 -12.52 18.98
CA ALA A 212 -6.46 -13.70 18.17
C ALA A 212 -5.86 -13.55 16.78
N PHE A 213 -5.47 -14.67 16.19
CA PHE A 213 -5.03 -14.79 14.81
C PHE A 213 -5.76 -15.95 14.13
N ASP A 214 -6.31 -15.69 12.94
CA ASP A 214 -6.82 -16.70 12.02
C ASP A 214 -6.61 -16.21 10.58
N ARG A 215 -6.27 -17.15 9.70
CA ARG A 215 -6.15 -16.91 8.26
C ARG A 215 -7.49 -16.91 7.55
N SER A 216 -8.52 -17.46 8.17
CA SER A 216 -9.90 -17.44 7.69
C SER A 216 -10.45 -16.00 7.67
N LEU A 217 -11.14 -15.66 6.58
CA LEU A 217 -11.87 -14.41 6.41
C LEU A 217 -13.37 -14.61 6.65
N THR A 218 -13.73 -15.71 7.33
CA THR A 218 -15.12 -16.07 7.61
C THR A 218 -15.50 -16.07 9.08
N ALA A 219 -14.81 -15.24 9.88
CA ALA A 219 -15.10 -15.08 11.29
C ALA A 219 -16.39 -14.29 11.53
N THR A 220 -16.80 -14.23 12.79
CA THR A 220 -17.95 -13.43 13.25
C THR A 220 -17.53 -12.52 14.38
N HIS A 221 -18.21 -11.37 14.50
CA HIS A 221 -18.08 -10.49 15.65
C HIS A 221 -19.21 -10.75 16.66
N ALA A 222 -18.84 -11.02 17.90
CA ALA A 222 -19.77 -11.45 18.95
C ALA A 222 -20.83 -10.39 19.26
N GLU A 223 -20.48 -9.11 19.15
CA GLU A 223 -21.38 -7.97 19.33
C GLU A 223 -22.46 -7.87 18.25
N TRP A 224 -22.18 -8.38 17.04
CA TRP A 224 -23.09 -8.33 15.91
C TRP A 224 -23.99 -9.56 15.82
N GLN A 225 -23.59 -10.69 16.41
CA GLN A 225 -24.36 -11.93 16.39
C GLN A 225 -25.83 -11.79 16.83
N PRO A 226 -26.19 -10.99 17.86
CA PRO A 226 -27.59 -10.77 18.23
C PRO A 226 -28.41 -9.95 17.22
N ILE A 227 -27.76 -9.24 16.30
CA ILE A 227 -28.38 -8.27 15.38
C ILE A 227 -28.39 -8.80 13.94
N VAL A 228 -27.25 -9.34 13.49
CA VAL A 228 -27.01 -9.90 12.16
C VAL A 228 -26.32 -11.27 12.25
N PRO A 229 -27.01 -12.31 12.77
CA PRO A 229 -26.41 -13.61 13.12
C PRO A 229 -25.77 -14.37 11.95
N HIS A 230 -26.06 -13.99 10.71
CA HIS A 230 -25.60 -14.68 9.50
C HIS A 230 -24.45 -13.98 8.79
N PHE A 231 -23.98 -12.82 9.29
CA PHE A 231 -22.84 -12.15 8.69
C PHE A 231 -21.55 -12.79 9.20
N THR A 232 -20.73 -13.27 8.27
CA THR A 232 -19.52 -14.06 8.55
C THR A 232 -18.37 -13.63 7.65
N TYR A 233 -18.21 -12.34 7.33
CA TYR A 233 -17.14 -11.87 6.45
C TYR A 233 -16.21 -10.94 7.22
N HIS A 234 -15.56 -11.51 8.24
CA HIS A 234 -14.56 -10.84 9.06
C HIS A 234 -13.31 -11.69 9.13
N GLY A 235 -12.15 -11.04 9.21
CA GLY A 235 -10.89 -11.72 9.50
C GLY A 235 -10.58 -11.74 10.99
N THR A 236 -9.35 -12.16 11.30
CA THR A 236 -8.82 -12.12 12.66
C THR A 236 -7.31 -11.90 12.59
N ASN A 237 -6.89 -10.64 12.42
CA ASN A 237 -5.47 -10.23 12.37
C ASN A 237 -4.62 -10.90 11.27
N ALA A 238 -5.22 -11.34 10.16
CA ALA A 238 -4.48 -11.99 9.07
C ALA A 238 -3.33 -11.13 8.51
N TYR A 239 -3.51 -9.81 8.39
CA TYR A 239 -2.47 -8.89 7.90
C TYR A 239 -1.40 -8.59 8.95
N ALA A 240 -1.69 -8.78 10.24
CA ALA A 240 -0.72 -8.58 11.32
C ALA A 240 0.50 -9.51 11.15
N TYR A 241 0.29 -10.69 10.56
CA TYR A 241 1.37 -11.61 10.20
C TYR A 241 2.39 -11.00 9.25
N ILE A 242 1.90 -10.33 8.19
CA ILE A 242 2.74 -9.71 7.18
C ILE A 242 3.57 -8.59 7.82
N LEU A 243 2.95 -7.74 8.65
CA LEU A 243 3.65 -6.68 9.37
C LEU A 243 4.70 -7.23 10.34
N SER A 244 4.37 -8.26 11.11
CA SER A 244 5.29 -8.85 12.08
C SER A 244 6.50 -9.51 11.41
N ARG A 245 6.27 -10.33 10.38
CA ARG A 245 7.30 -11.16 9.77
C ARG A 245 8.10 -10.43 8.68
N TYR A 246 7.45 -9.53 7.96
CA TYR A 246 8.02 -8.85 6.79
C TYR A 246 8.08 -7.32 6.92
N GLY A 247 7.75 -6.76 8.09
CA GLY A 247 7.68 -5.31 8.32
C GLY A 247 8.99 -4.54 8.16
N PHE A 248 10.14 -5.23 8.10
CA PHE A 248 11.44 -4.61 7.84
C PHE A 248 12.13 -5.21 6.61
N THR A 249 12.68 -4.34 5.78
CA THR A 249 13.48 -4.69 4.59
C THR A 249 14.94 -4.35 4.85
N LYS A 250 15.82 -5.31 4.53
CA LYS A 250 17.27 -5.10 4.50
C LYS A 250 17.67 -4.43 3.18
N ILE A 251 18.31 -3.27 3.27
CA ILE A 251 18.91 -2.53 2.16
C ILE A 251 20.42 -2.62 2.29
N GLU A 252 21.08 -3.06 1.22
CA GLU A 252 22.54 -3.09 1.09
C GLU A 252 22.98 -2.03 0.08
N GLU A 253 23.76 -1.05 0.53
CA GLU A 253 24.30 0.01 -0.32
C GLU A 253 25.80 -0.21 -0.46
N ARG A 254 26.27 -0.35 -1.70
CA ARG A 254 27.69 -0.49 -2.01
C ARG A 254 28.26 0.86 -2.41
N GLU A 255 29.12 1.41 -1.56
CA GLU A 255 29.88 2.62 -1.84
C GLU A 255 31.36 2.28 -1.97
N SER A 256 31.88 2.35 -3.20
CA SER A 256 33.27 2.04 -3.58
C SER A 256 33.71 0.63 -3.14
N GLU A 257 34.29 0.51 -1.95
CA GLU A 257 34.83 -0.73 -1.34
C GLU A 257 34.12 -1.14 -0.04
N SER A 258 33.07 -0.42 0.37
CA SER A 258 32.31 -0.72 1.59
C SER A 258 30.85 -1.09 1.27
N ILE A 259 30.29 -1.98 2.10
CA ILE A 259 28.86 -2.32 2.08
C ILE A 259 28.27 -1.77 3.38
N SER A 260 27.36 -0.81 3.28
CA SER A 260 26.52 -0.41 4.40
C SER A 260 25.24 -1.26 4.35
N VAL A 261 24.79 -1.68 5.53
CA VAL A 261 23.54 -2.42 5.69
C VAL A 261 22.64 -1.61 6.61
N ARG A 262 21.43 -1.32 6.14
CA ARG A 262 20.38 -0.70 6.97
C ARG A 262 19.08 -1.47 6.84
N TYR A 263 18.29 -1.43 7.90
CA TYR A 263 16.92 -1.96 7.91
C TYR A 263 15.96 -0.78 7.86
N VAL A 264 14.99 -0.85 6.96
CA VAL A 264 13.91 0.14 6.83
C VAL A 264 12.57 -0.55 6.98
N HIS A 265 11.52 0.22 7.29
CA HIS A 265 10.17 -0.30 7.18
C HIS A 265 9.90 -0.73 5.73
N THR A 266 9.34 -1.93 5.58
CA THR A 266 8.92 -2.46 4.28
C THR A 266 7.72 -1.68 3.75
N PHE A 267 6.76 -1.43 4.63
CA PHE A 267 5.52 -0.73 4.32
C PHE A 267 5.66 0.74 4.68
N ASP A 268 5.43 1.61 3.71
CA ASP A 268 5.46 3.06 3.87
C ASP A 268 4.17 3.59 4.51
N MET A 269 3.06 2.86 4.32
CA MET A 269 1.75 3.24 4.86
C MET A 269 0.83 2.02 5.01
N VAL A 270 0.01 2.04 6.06
CA VAL A 270 -1.09 1.09 6.29
C VAL A 270 -2.38 1.91 6.44
N MET A 271 -3.39 1.62 5.61
CA MET A 271 -4.66 2.36 5.57
C MET A 271 -5.81 1.44 6.02
N LEU A 272 -6.18 1.51 7.30
CA LEU A 272 -7.25 0.66 7.80
C LEU A 272 -8.61 1.05 7.22
N GLN A 273 -9.35 0.09 6.66
CA GLN A 273 -10.70 0.32 6.17
C GLN A 273 -11.70 0.33 7.34
N LEU A 274 -12.08 1.52 7.79
CA LEU A 274 -13.02 1.73 8.89
C LEU A 274 -14.50 1.68 8.46
N TYR A 275 -14.78 1.28 7.22
CA TYR A 275 -16.11 1.24 6.61
C TYR A 275 -16.56 -0.18 6.25
N GLU A 276 -15.83 -1.20 6.69
CA GLU A 276 -16.23 -2.61 6.57
C GLU A 276 -17.65 -2.78 7.15
N SER A 277 -18.51 -3.51 6.42
CA SER A 277 -19.87 -3.77 6.90
C SER A 277 -19.83 -4.55 8.20
N TYR A 278 -20.55 -4.06 9.21
CA TYR A 278 -20.59 -4.67 10.55
C TYR A 278 -19.22 -4.76 11.22
N SER A 279 -18.34 -3.76 11.01
CA SER A 279 -17.06 -3.69 11.71
C SER A 279 -17.20 -3.31 13.19
N HIS A 280 -16.10 -3.40 13.96
CA HIS A 280 -16.03 -2.89 15.34
C HIS A 280 -16.25 -1.37 15.37
N ALA A 281 -15.63 -0.62 14.46
CA ALA A 281 -15.85 0.81 14.29
C ALA A 281 -17.32 1.15 14.09
N ASN A 282 -18.00 0.46 13.16
CA ASN A 282 -19.41 0.68 12.91
C ASN A 282 -20.25 0.43 14.17
N PHE A 283 -20.01 -0.66 14.90
CA PHE A 283 -20.75 -1.00 16.12
C PHE A 283 -20.58 0.09 17.17
N GLU A 284 -19.33 0.46 17.42
CA GLU A 284 -18.94 1.36 18.49
C GLU A 284 -19.45 2.79 18.27
N LEU A 285 -19.40 3.26 17.03
CA LEU A 285 -19.81 4.61 16.68
C LEU A 285 -21.33 4.75 16.52
N THR A 286 -22.02 3.71 16.05
CA THR A 286 -23.46 3.79 15.73
C THR A 286 -24.37 3.24 16.82
N LEU A 287 -23.96 2.17 17.51
CA LEU A 287 -24.80 1.48 18.51
C LEU A 287 -24.37 1.78 19.94
N ASN A 288 -23.07 1.99 20.19
CA ASN A 288 -22.56 2.36 21.52
C ASN A 288 -22.35 3.86 21.73
N ASP A 289 -22.60 4.69 20.72
CA ASP A 289 -22.48 6.17 20.78
C ASP A 289 -21.08 6.65 21.24
N LYS A 290 -20.02 5.92 20.87
CA LYS A 290 -18.65 6.39 21.12
C LYS A 290 -18.36 7.63 20.28
N GLN A 291 -17.69 8.61 20.90
CA GLN A 291 -17.29 9.83 20.20
C GLN A 291 -16.21 9.52 19.13
N PRO A 292 -16.44 9.84 17.84
CA PRO A 292 -15.56 9.42 16.75
C PRO A 292 -14.09 9.82 16.93
N GLY A 293 -13.84 11.07 17.36
CA GLY A 293 -12.48 11.56 17.57
C GLY A 293 -11.74 10.83 18.69
N GLN A 294 -12.45 10.46 19.76
CA GLN A 294 -11.86 9.69 20.87
C GLN A 294 -11.57 8.25 20.42
N TRP A 295 -12.55 7.61 19.77
CA TRP A 295 -12.40 6.24 19.28
C TRP A 295 -11.22 6.10 18.31
N LEU A 296 -11.09 7.02 17.36
CA LEU A 296 -9.97 7.02 16.41
C LEU A 296 -8.64 7.28 17.11
N SER A 297 -8.59 8.19 18.09
CA SER A 297 -7.37 8.46 18.87
C SER A 297 -6.94 7.22 19.67
N ASP A 298 -7.88 6.52 20.30
CA ASP A 298 -7.62 5.29 21.05
C ASP A 298 -7.12 4.17 20.13
N LEU A 299 -7.71 4.04 18.94
CA LEU A 299 -7.27 3.06 17.94
C LEU A 299 -5.83 3.34 17.47
N VAL A 300 -5.53 4.59 17.09
CA VAL A 300 -4.18 5.00 16.66
C VAL A 300 -3.16 4.79 17.78
N GLN A 301 -3.54 5.05 19.04
CA GLN A 301 -2.67 4.80 20.18
C GLN A 301 -2.34 3.31 20.32
N ARG A 302 -3.31 2.41 20.13
CA ARG A 302 -3.06 0.95 20.20
C ARG A 302 -2.12 0.47 19.10
N PHE A 303 -2.26 0.98 17.87
CA PHE A 303 -1.30 0.72 16.80
C PHE A 303 0.11 1.23 17.15
N SER A 304 0.19 2.37 17.83
CA SER A 304 1.48 2.96 18.22
C SER A 304 2.15 2.22 19.37
N ASP A 305 1.37 1.70 20.32
CA ASP A 305 1.86 0.92 21.46
C ASP A 305 2.29 -0.49 21.07
N GLY A 306 1.74 -0.98 19.97
CA GLY A 306 1.84 -2.37 19.53
C GLY A 306 0.95 -3.30 20.35
N TRP A 307 0.65 -4.47 19.80
CA TRP A 307 -0.17 -5.47 20.48
C TRP A 307 0.32 -6.89 20.20
N LEU A 308 0.10 -7.78 21.16
CA LEU A 308 0.42 -9.19 21.01
C LEU A 308 -0.57 -9.84 20.03
N VAL A 309 -0.05 -10.57 19.05
CA VAL A 309 -0.83 -11.44 18.17
C VAL A 309 -0.37 -12.88 18.34
N GLN A 310 -1.32 -13.79 18.54
CA GLN A 310 -1.08 -15.19 18.87
C GLN A 310 -0.94 -16.05 17.62
N PHE A 311 0.09 -15.80 16.79
CA PHE A 311 0.31 -16.59 15.57
C PHE A 311 0.45 -18.09 15.82
N SER A 312 0.86 -18.50 17.03
CA SER A 312 0.96 -19.91 17.41
C SER A 312 -0.39 -20.63 17.51
N SER A 313 -1.53 -19.92 17.44
CA SER A 313 -2.86 -20.54 17.37
C SER A 313 -3.12 -21.28 16.06
N ASP A 314 -2.37 -20.95 15.00
CA ASP A 314 -2.39 -21.66 13.72
C ASP A 314 -1.02 -22.29 13.45
N GLU A 315 -0.89 -23.59 13.75
CA GLU A 315 0.36 -24.35 13.58
C GLU A 315 0.88 -24.32 12.13
N ALA A 316 0.01 -24.15 11.13
CA ALA A 316 0.41 -24.14 9.72
C ALA A 316 1.30 -22.94 9.39
N VAL A 317 1.15 -21.84 10.12
CA VAL A 317 1.94 -20.62 9.92
C VAL A 317 3.40 -20.81 10.36
N GLY A 318 3.65 -21.66 11.35
CA GLY A 318 4.99 -21.92 11.86
C GLY A 318 5.71 -20.67 12.39
N TYR A 319 4.96 -19.68 12.89
CA TYR A 319 5.46 -18.42 13.43
C TYR A 319 4.98 -18.24 14.87
N GLY A 320 5.88 -17.82 15.76
CA GLY A 320 5.55 -17.64 17.18
C GLY A 320 4.80 -16.34 17.43
N ASP A 321 4.14 -16.27 18.59
CA ASP A 321 3.47 -15.05 19.03
C ASP A 321 4.43 -13.86 19.05
N ALA A 322 3.96 -12.70 18.58
CA ALA A 322 4.79 -11.51 18.47
C ALA A 322 4.00 -10.24 18.76
N ILE A 323 4.72 -9.19 19.17
CA ILE A 323 4.19 -7.83 19.18
C ILE A 323 4.26 -7.31 17.76
N VAL A 324 3.11 -6.89 17.23
CA VAL A 324 2.98 -6.19 15.95
C VAL A 324 2.97 -4.69 16.19
#